data_AF-A0A0P0Y7Z7-F1
#
_entry.id   AF-A0A0P0Y7Z7-F1
#
_cell.length_a   1.000
_cell.length_b   1.000
_cell.length_c   1.000
_cell.angle_alpha   90.00
_cell.angle_beta   90.00
_cell.angle_gamma   90.00
#
_symmetry.space_group_name_H-M   'P 1'
#
loop_
_entity.id
_entity.type
_entity.pdbx_description
1 polymer ?
#
loop_
_entity_poly.entity_id
_entity_poly.type
_entity_poly.pdbx_seq_one_letter_code
_entity_poly.pdbx_strand_id
1 'polypeptide(L)'
;RRCAKLTKFGSSVNPYVSGGEEEHLVDSRSSLRISSLTIDLPSLLLVEPLKSLCHTEHLEIEDASQMKSLPDRWLLQNSASLKSLHIRKVKSLESLQPSMRDLTSLQKLTLSGVGQLLGSLPDFPTSLLELDISECGSELKKKFRKHGSPERSKIAHILRVRIDTDYNYINITGSSLFIMGKECYGE
;
A
#
# COMPACT_ATOMS: atom_id res chain seq x y z
N ARG A 1 -17.21 21.49 4.63
CA ARG A 1 -16.88 22.53 5.63
C ARG A 1 -15.70 22.01 6.47
N ARG A 2 -14.65 22.82 6.65
CA ARG A 2 -13.43 22.60 7.46
C ARG A 2 -12.29 21.79 6.80
N CYS A 3 -11.34 22.50 6.18
CA CYS A 3 -9.92 22.12 6.22
C CYS A 3 -9.18 23.27 6.91
N ALA A 4 -8.49 22.95 8.01
CA ALA A 4 -7.76 23.88 8.85
C ALA A 4 -6.34 24.13 8.30
N LYS A 5 -5.84 25.35 8.56
CA LYS A 5 -4.52 25.87 8.19
C LYS A 5 -3.39 25.00 8.73
N LEU A 6 -2.41 24.66 7.89
CA LEU A 6 -1.08 24.23 8.34
C LEU A 6 -0.17 25.45 8.45
N THR A 7 0.28 25.72 9.67
CA THR A 7 1.23 26.78 10.03
C THR A 7 2.66 26.30 9.81
N LYS A 8 3.46 27.09 9.10
CA LYS A 8 4.88 26.84 8.77
C LYS A 8 5.77 27.39 9.90
N PHE A 9 6.76 26.62 10.36
CA PHE A 9 7.88 27.11 11.17
C PHE A 9 9.20 26.99 10.39
N GLY A 10 10.08 27.98 10.59
CA GLY A 10 11.31 28.30 9.84
C GLY A 10 12.37 27.18 9.83
N SER A 11 13.47 27.32 9.10
CA SER A 11 14.39 28.45 9.16
C SER A 11 15.13 28.74 7.85
N SER A 12 15.58 29.99 7.75
CA SER A 12 16.41 30.64 6.73
C SER A 12 17.84 30.09 6.65
N VAL A 13 18.49 30.15 5.48
CA VAL A 13 19.78 30.86 5.24
C VAL A 13 19.91 31.22 3.74
N ASN A 14 20.49 32.41 3.51
CA ASN A 14 20.58 33.29 2.33
C ASN A 14 21.60 32.84 1.23
N PRO A 15 21.51 33.31 -0.04
CA PRO A 15 22.28 32.84 -1.21
C PRO A 15 23.45 33.76 -1.59
N TYR A 16 24.54 33.25 -2.17
CA TYR A 16 25.50 33.98 -3.05
C TYR A 16 26.43 32.97 -3.76
N VAL A 17 27.00 33.38 -4.93
CA VAL A 17 27.89 32.68 -5.90
C VAL A 17 27.09 32.05 -7.06
N SER A 18 26.92 32.69 -8.24
CA SER A 18 27.83 33.25 -9.27
C SER A 18 28.59 32.19 -10.08
N GLY A 19 28.20 32.05 -11.36
CA GLY A 19 29.02 31.53 -12.45
C GLY A 19 28.85 30.05 -12.79
N GLY A 20 28.22 29.74 -13.93
CA GLY A 20 28.18 28.40 -14.50
C GLY A 20 26.84 28.10 -15.15
N GLU A 21 26.76 28.25 -16.46
CA GLU A 21 25.67 27.71 -17.28
C GLU A 21 25.80 26.18 -17.29
N GLU A 22 25.35 25.53 -16.22
CA GLU A 22 25.09 24.10 -16.20
C GLU A 22 23.60 23.93 -15.92
N GLU A 23 22.94 23.17 -16.80
CA GLU A 23 21.56 22.75 -16.67
C GLU A 23 21.39 21.99 -15.35
N HIS A 24 21.10 22.75 -14.29
CA HIS A 24 20.80 22.23 -12.98
C HIS A 24 19.41 21.58 -13.08
N LEU A 25 19.37 20.28 -13.35
CA LEU A 25 18.24 19.43 -13.00
C LEU A 25 18.13 19.49 -11.47
N VAL A 26 17.45 20.53 -10.96
CA VAL A 26 17.14 20.68 -9.55
C VAL A 26 16.26 19.48 -9.20
N ASP A 27 16.88 18.46 -8.60
CA ASP A 27 16.23 17.32 -7.99
C ASP A 27 15.25 17.87 -6.94
N SER A 28 14.02 18.13 -7.37
CA SER A 28 12.96 18.75 -6.58
C SER A 28 12.31 17.73 -5.64
N ARG A 29 13.12 16.82 -5.08
CA ARG A 29 12.72 15.97 -3.97
C ARG A 29 12.33 16.89 -2.83
N SER A 30 11.12 16.70 -2.30
CA SER A 30 10.62 17.54 -1.21
C SER A 30 11.63 17.54 -0.06
N SER A 31 11.98 18.72 0.45
CA SER A 31 12.72 18.82 1.72
C SER A 31 11.89 18.34 2.92
N LEU A 32 10.58 18.17 2.72
CA LEU A 32 9.64 17.69 3.72
C LEU A 32 9.86 16.19 3.97
N ARG A 33 10.42 15.88 5.14
CA ARG A 33 10.52 14.52 5.66
C ARG A 33 9.27 14.17 6.46
N ILE A 34 8.25 13.67 5.79
CA ILE A 34 7.04 13.15 6.44
C ILE A 34 7.16 11.62 6.48
N SER A 35 7.44 11.07 7.65
CA SER A 35 7.57 9.61 7.85
C SER A 35 6.23 8.89 7.97
N SER A 36 5.20 9.54 8.48
CA SER A 36 3.85 8.98 8.62
C SER A 36 2.82 9.95 8.04
N LEU A 37 2.01 9.45 7.11
CA LEU A 37 1.00 10.22 6.38
C LEU A 37 -0.34 9.47 6.43
N THR A 38 -1.36 10.11 7.00
CA THR A 38 -2.75 9.66 6.94
C THR A 38 -3.55 10.66 6.11
N ILE A 39 -4.29 10.17 5.12
CA ILE A 39 -5.11 10.99 4.21
C ILE A 39 -6.49 10.39 4.01
N ASP A 40 -7.49 11.25 3.82
CA ASP A 40 -8.85 10.79 3.55
C ASP A 40 -8.98 10.23 2.13
N LEU A 41 -8.41 10.92 1.15
CA LEU A 41 -8.59 10.63 -0.28
C LEU A 41 -7.25 10.36 -0.98
N PRO A 42 -7.14 9.30 -1.80
CA PRO A 42 -5.92 9.00 -2.55
C PRO A 42 -5.47 10.11 -3.51
N SER A 43 -6.41 10.92 -4.02
CA SER A 43 -6.11 12.03 -4.94
C SER A 43 -5.24 13.12 -4.33
N LEU A 44 -5.17 13.19 -3.00
CA LEU A 44 -4.27 14.12 -2.29
C LEU A 44 -2.80 13.81 -2.54
N LEU A 45 -2.44 12.58 -2.90
CA LEU A 45 -1.07 12.19 -3.28
C LEU A 45 -0.64 12.72 -4.66
N LEU A 46 -1.57 13.32 -5.42
CA LEU A 46 -1.29 13.92 -6.72
C LEU A 46 -1.09 15.44 -6.65
N VAL A 47 -1.25 16.06 -5.47
CA VAL A 47 -1.10 17.50 -5.28
C VAL A 47 0.10 17.82 -4.39
N GLU A 48 0.75 18.95 -4.65
CA GLU A 48 1.83 19.43 -3.78
C GLU A 48 1.28 19.89 -2.41
N PRO A 49 2.05 19.71 -1.32
CA PRO A 49 3.40 19.13 -1.28
C PRO A 49 3.42 17.59 -1.19
N LEU A 50 2.26 16.93 -1.12
CA LEU A 50 2.20 15.48 -0.86
C LEU A 50 2.77 14.67 -2.01
N LYS A 51 2.57 15.12 -3.25
CA LYS A 51 3.11 14.50 -4.47
C LYS A 51 4.63 14.34 -4.46
N SER A 52 5.37 15.28 -3.84
CA SER A 52 6.83 15.30 -3.86
C SER A 52 7.50 14.55 -2.69
N LEU A 53 6.71 13.99 -1.76
CA LEU A 53 7.22 13.19 -0.64
C LEU A 53 7.92 11.92 -1.12
N CYS A 54 9.15 11.69 -0.65
CA CYS A 54 10.01 10.56 -1.06
C CYS A 54 10.70 9.84 0.12
N HIS A 55 10.24 10.09 1.35
CA HIS A 55 10.78 9.52 2.58
C HIS A 55 9.69 8.99 3.53
N THR A 56 8.48 8.75 3.01
CA THR A 56 7.37 8.26 3.82
C THR A 56 7.56 6.78 4.14
N GLU A 57 7.43 6.44 5.42
CA GLU A 57 7.55 5.08 5.96
C GLU A 57 6.17 4.43 6.19
N HIS A 58 5.17 5.24 6.52
CA HIS A 58 3.81 4.80 6.79
C HIS A 58 2.83 5.65 5.99
N LEU A 59 2.03 5.01 5.13
CA LEU A 59 0.92 5.63 4.43
C LEU A 59 -0.39 4.96 4.84
N GLU A 60 -1.35 5.77 5.26
CA GLU A 60 -2.72 5.37 5.52
C GLU A 60 -3.69 6.18 4.64
N ILE A 61 -4.55 5.49 3.90
CA ILE A 61 -5.64 6.10 3.10
C ILE A 61 -6.97 5.64 3.68
N GLU A 62 -7.78 6.56 4.19
CA GLU A 62 -9.04 6.21 4.89
C GLU A 62 -10.21 5.91 3.96
N ASP A 63 -10.25 6.52 2.78
CA ASP A 63 -11.34 6.36 1.82
C ASP A 63 -10.83 6.24 0.39
N ALA A 64 -10.54 5.00 -0.01
CA ALA A 64 -10.21 4.64 -1.38
C ALA A 64 -11.42 4.13 -2.19
N SER A 65 -12.65 4.48 -1.80
CA SER A 65 -13.87 3.92 -2.41
C SER A 65 -14.01 4.19 -3.91
N GLN A 66 -13.50 5.33 -4.39
CA GLN A 66 -13.52 5.74 -5.80
C GLN A 66 -12.24 5.36 -6.57
N MET A 67 -11.27 4.73 -5.89
CA MET A 67 -9.95 4.45 -6.45
C MET A 67 -9.99 3.16 -7.28
N LYS A 68 -9.82 3.27 -8.59
CA LYS A 68 -9.71 2.12 -9.50
C LYS A 68 -8.31 1.51 -9.55
N SER A 69 -7.30 2.30 -9.20
CA SER A 69 -5.89 1.92 -9.23
C SER A 69 -5.11 2.66 -8.15
N LEU A 70 -4.07 2.03 -7.61
CA LEU A 70 -3.19 2.68 -6.64
C LEU A 70 -2.42 3.87 -7.24
N PRO A 71 -1.95 4.81 -6.41
CA PRO A 71 -1.12 5.94 -6.85
C PRO A 71 0.34 5.49 -7.05
N ASP A 72 0.60 4.70 -8.10
CA ASP A 72 1.85 3.91 -8.20
C ASP A 72 3.09 4.77 -8.32
N ARG A 73 3.00 5.89 -9.02
CA ARG A 73 4.13 6.83 -9.10
C ARG A 73 4.56 7.30 -7.71
N TRP A 74 3.59 7.59 -6.85
CA TRP A 74 3.85 8.01 -5.48
C TRP A 74 4.42 6.86 -4.64
N LEU A 75 3.87 5.65 -4.78
CA LEU A 75 4.34 4.46 -4.10
C LEU A 75 5.79 4.10 -4.50
N LEU A 76 6.09 4.12 -5.80
CA LEU A 76 7.42 3.86 -6.35
C LEU A 76 8.45 4.90 -5.90
N GLN A 77 8.05 6.16 -5.79
CA GLN A 77 8.91 7.24 -5.25
C GLN A 77 9.28 7.02 -3.78
N ASN A 78 8.45 6.32 -3.02
CA ASN A 78 8.69 5.95 -1.62
C ASN A 78 9.09 4.46 -1.46
N SER A 79 9.42 3.76 -2.55
CA SER A 79 9.67 2.31 -2.55
C SER A 79 10.73 1.85 -1.53
N ALA A 80 11.78 2.66 -1.37
CA ALA A 80 12.90 2.40 -0.46
C ALA A 80 12.62 2.80 1.01
N SER A 81 11.58 3.57 1.29
CA SER A 81 11.26 4.03 2.66
C SER A 81 9.97 3.43 3.21
N LEU A 82 8.98 3.16 2.36
CA LEU A 82 7.64 2.76 2.76
C LEU A 82 7.64 1.36 3.38
N LYS A 83 7.44 1.28 4.69
CA LYS A 83 7.38 0.04 5.49
C LYS A 83 5.96 -0.45 5.67
N SER A 84 4.98 0.45 5.75
CA SER A 84 3.58 0.10 5.98
C SER A 84 2.65 0.86 5.03
N LEU A 85 1.77 0.13 4.37
CA LEU A 85 0.70 0.67 3.53
C LEU A 85 -0.65 0.16 4.04
N HIS A 86 -1.51 1.08 4.46
CA HIS A 86 -2.87 0.78 4.92
C HIS A 86 -3.87 1.53 4.04
N ILE A 87 -4.82 0.81 3.44
CA ILE A 87 -5.82 1.41 2.55
C ILE A 87 -7.19 0.87 2.93
N ARG A 88 -8.08 1.77 3.34
CA ARG A 88 -9.45 1.46 3.76
C ARG A 88 -10.45 1.72 2.64
N LYS A 89 -11.58 1.03 2.75
CA LYS A 89 -12.76 1.16 1.86
C LYS A 89 -12.43 0.96 0.39
N VAL A 90 -11.61 -0.03 0.07
CA VAL A 90 -11.11 -0.31 -1.29
C VAL A 90 -12.19 -1.00 -2.18
N LYS A 91 -13.31 -0.32 -2.43
CA LYS A 91 -14.49 -0.94 -3.05
C LYS A 91 -14.39 -1.15 -4.57
N SER A 92 -13.64 -0.29 -5.26
CA SER A 92 -13.61 -0.22 -6.73
C SER A 92 -12.31 -0.76 -7.34
N LEU A 93 -11.40 -1.31 -6.54
CA LEU A 93 -10.11 -1.82 -7.01
C LEU A 93 -10.29 -3.21 -7.63
N GLU A 94 -9.99 -3.33 -8.92
CA GLU A 94 -10.09 -4.60 -9.66
C GLU A 94 -8.82 -5.46 -9.51
N SER A 95 -7.66 -4.80 -9.43
CA SER A 95 -6.37 -5.45 -9.24
C SER A 95 -5.39 -4.54 -8.50
N LEU A 96 -4.50 -5.15 -7.73
CA LEU A 96 -3.29 -4.49 -7.26
C LEU A 96 -2.25 -4.50 -8.39
N GLN A 97 -1.50 -3.43 -8.51
CA GLN A 97 -0.59 -3.26 -9.65
C GLN A 97 0.67 -4.13 -9.58
N PRO A 98 1.28 -4.48 -10.73
CA PRO A 98 2.55 -5.22 -10.76
C PRO A 98 3.69 -4.50 -10.03
N SER A 99 3.64 -3.17 -9.94
CA SER A 99 4.61 -2.31 -9.24
C SER A 99 4.69 -2.56 -7.73
N MET A 100 3.74 -3.29 -7.15
CA MET A 100 3.80 -3.68 -5.74
C MET A 100 5.10 -4.43 -5.40
N ARG A 101 5.61 -5.26 -6.33
CA ARG A 101 6.88 -6.00 -6.17
C ARG A 101 8.10 -5.09 -6.00
N ASP A 102 8.00 -3.85 -6.45
CA ASP A 102 9.09 -2.87 -6.46
C ASP A 102 9.12 -2.06 -5.15
N LEU A 103 8.18 -2.28 -4.21
CA LEU A 103 8.15 -1.64 -2.89
C LEU A 103 9.12 -2.34 -1.93
N THR A 104 10.42 -2.22 -2.19
CA THR A 104 11.49 -3.03 -1.58
C THR A 104 11.61 -2.95 -0.06
N SER A 105 11.04 -1.93 0.57
CA SER A 105 11.03 -1.77 2.03
C SER A 105 9.70 -2.13 2.69
N LEU A 106 8.67 -2.50 1.90
CA LEU A 106 7.33 -2.74 2.42
C LEU A 106 7.30 -4.02 3.24
N GLN A 107 6.96 -3.88 4.53
CA GLN A 107 6.86 -4.97 5.49
C GLN A 107 5.41 -5.35 5.80
N LYS A 108 4.50 -4.37 5.70
CA LYS A 108 3.09 -4.56 6.00
C LYS A 108 2.19 -3.94 4.94
N LEU A 109 1.26 -4.73 4.42
CA LEU A 109 0.18 -4.29 3.55
C LEU A 109 -1.16 -4.65 4.18
N THR A 110 -2.03 -3.67 4.34
CA THR A 110 -3.40 -3.88 4.81
C THR A 110 -4.39 -3.21 3.87
N LEU A 111 -5.35 -3.98 3.37
CA LEU A 111 -6.45 -3.53 2.53
C LEU A 111 -7.77 -3.89 3.22
N SER A 112 -8.64 -2.92 3.48
CA SER A 112 -9.94 -3.15 4.11
C SER A 112 -11.09 -2.64 3.25
N GLY A 113 -12.28 -3.20 3.45
CA GLY A 113 -13.45 -2.90 2.60
C GLY A 113 -13.19 -3.23 1.14
N VAL A 114 -12.45 -4.31 0.86
CA VAL A 114 -12.07 -4.71 -0.49
C VAL A 114 -13.30 -5.23 -1.23
N GLY A 115 -13.78 -4.49 -2.22
CA GLY A 115 -14.99 -4.88 -2.95
C GLY A 115 -14.87 -6.25 -3.62
N GLN A 116 -15.96 -6.71 -4.23
CA GLN A 116 -15.99 -8.01 -4.91
C GLN A 116 -15.10 -8.10 -6.16
N LEU A 117 -14.53 -6.97 -6.58
CA LEU A 117 -13.78 -6.82 -7.82
C LEU A 117 -12.32 -7.26 -7.75
N LEU A 118 -11.73 -7.37 -6.55
CA LEU A 118 -10.32 -7.75 -6.45
C LEU A 118 -10.14 -9.22 -6.86
N GLY A 119 -9.81 -9.44 -8.13
CA GLY A 119 -9.76 -10.76 -8.73
C GLY A 119 -8.43 -11.48 -8.56
N SER A 120 -7.32 -10.76 -8.35
CA SER A 120 -5.99 -11.36 -8.25
C SER A 120 -5.01 -10.46 -7.51
N LEU A 121 -4.00 -11.08 -6.89
CA LEU A 121 -2.86 -10.36 -6.32
C LEU A 121 -1.67 -10.34 -7.30
N PRO A 122 -0.84 -9.29 -7.30
CA PRO A 122 0.45 -9.23 -7.96
C PRO A 122 1.49 -10.02 -7.15
N ASP A 123 2.70 -10.08 -7.67
CA ASP A 123 3.85 -10.52 -6.87
C ASP A 123 4.17 -9.43 -5.84
N PHE A 124 4.54 -9.86 -4.64
CA PHE A 124 4.91 -8.97 -3.54
C PHE A 124 6.43 -8.92 -3.36
N PRO A 125 6.97 -7.83 -2.80
CA PRO A 125 8.40 -7.76 -2.52
C PRO A 125 8.75 -8.80 -1.46
N THR A 126 9.99 -9.29 -1.47
CA THR A 126 10.48 -10.27 -0.48
C THR A 126 10.53 -9.70 0.94
N SER A 127 10.48 -8.37 1.06
CA SER A 127 10.39 -7.65 2.34
C SER A 127 9.04 -7.78 3.03
N LEU A 128 7.97 -8.17 2.31
CA LEU A 128 6.61 -8.18 2.84
C LEU A 128 6.43 -9.32 3.85
N LEU A 129 6.20 -8.96 5.11
CA LEU A 129 6.06 -9.91 6.22
C LEU A 129 4.59 -10.14 6.58
N GLU A 130 3.76 -9.10 6.46
CA GLU A 130 2.35 -9.14 6.81
C GLU A 130 1.46 -8.64 5.65
N LEU A 131 0.50 -9.46 5.24
CA LEU A 131 -0.57 -9.13 4.31
C LEU A 131 -1.91 -9.34 5.01
N ASP A 132 -2.73 -8.29 5.09
CA ASP A 132 -4.07 -8.37 5.66
C ASP A 132 -5.07 -7.80 4.64
N ILE A 133 -6.00 -8.63 4.19
CA ILE A 133 -7.06 -8.26 3.26
C ILE A 133 -8.39 -8.58 3.93
N SER A 134 -9.08 -7.56 4.44
CA SER A 134 -10.35 -7.72 5.13
C SER A 134 -11.53 -7.29 4.26
N GLU A 135 -12.70 -7.83 4.61
CA GLU A 135 -13.98 -7.54 3.93
C GLU A 135 -13.91 -7.78 2.42
N CYS A 136 -13.13 -8.78 1.97
CA CYS A 136 -12.96 -9.07 0.55
C CYS A 136 -14.14 -9.87 -0.03
N GLY A 137 -14.37 -9.74 -1.34
CA GLY A 137 -15.36 -10.56 -2.03
C GLY A 137 -15.06 -12.05 -2.00
N SER A 138 -16.12 -12.86 -2.16
CA SER A 138 -15.98 -14.33 -2.16
C SER A 138 -15.10 -14.88 -3.30
N GLU A 139 -14.89 -14.13 -4.38
CA GLU A 139 -14.08 -14.53 -5.54
C GLU A 139 -12.60 -14.67 -5.19
N LEU A 140 -12.03 -13.68 -4.48
CA LEU A 140 -10.64 -13.75 -4.02
C LEU A 140 -10.45 -14.95 -3.09
N LYS A 141 -11.39 -15.16 -2.16
CA LYS A 141 -11.40 -16.31 -1.25
C LYS A 141 -11.41 -17.66 -1.98
N LYS A 142 -12.23 -17.82 -3.01
CA LYS A 142 -12.32 -19.06 -3.80
C LYS A 142 -10.98 -19.39 -4.47
N LYS A 143 -10.25 -18.38 -4.95
CA LYS A 143 -8.92 -18.57 -5.56
C LYS A 143 -7.88 -19.05 -4.56
N PHE A 144 -7.91 -18.57 -3.32
CA PHE A 144 -6.99 -19.05 -2.27
C PHE A 144 -7.38 -20.42 -1.69
N ARG A 145 -8.64 -20.85 -1.80
CA ARG A 145 -9.08 -22.18 -1.37
C ARG A 145 -8.59 -23.32 -2.26
N LYS A 146 -8.39 -23.08 -3.56
CA LYS A 146 -7.86 -24.10 -4.48
C LYS A 146 -6.39 -24.39 -4.14
N HIS A 147 -6.10 -25.63 -3.76
CA HIS A 147 -4.73 -26.09 -3.56
C HIS A 147 -3.95 -25.93 -4.88
N GLY A 148 -2.76 -25.33 -4.84
CA GLY A 148 -1.93 -25.09 -6.03
C GLY A 148 -2.40 -23.95 -6.93
N SER A 149 -3.26 -23.02 -6.47
CA SER A 149 -3.56 -21.84 -7.27
C SER A 149 -2.32 -20.95 -7.44
N PRO A 150 -2.10 -20.35 -8.62
CA PRO A 150 -0.99 -19.40 -8.85
C PRO A 150 -0.95 -18.28 -7.82
N GLU A 151 -2.11 -17.87 -7.30
CA GLU A 151 -2.25 -16.86 -6.27
C GLU A 151 -1.57 -17.24 -4.95
N ARG A 152 -1.51 -18.54 -4.57
CA ARG A 152 -0.81 -18.97 -3.36
C ARG A 152 0.70 -18.79 -3.46
N SER A 153 1.28 -19.04 -4.63
CA SER A 153 2.73 -18.87 -4.85
C SER A 153 3.17 -17.41 -4.66
N LYS A 154 2.29 -16.45 -4.96
CA LYS A 154 2.57 -15.00 -4.83
C LYS A 154 2.68 -14.51 -3.38
N ILE A 155 2.11 -15.27 -2.45
CA ILE A 155 2.06 -14.92 -1.03
C ILE A 155 2.80 -15.95 -0.15
N ALA A 156 3.41 -16.97 -0.76
CA ALA A 156 4.03 -18.08 -0.03
C ALA A 156 5.22 -17.65 0.82
N HIS A 157 5.93 -16.59 0.42
CA HIS A 157 7.05 -16.03 1.18
C HIS A 157 6.62 -15.11 2.33
N ILE A 158 5.35 -14.72 2.38
CA ILE A 158 4.83 -13.79 3.39
C ILE A 158 4.55 -14.57 4.68
N LEU A 159 5.16 -14.14 5.79
CA LEU A 159 5.07 -14.85 7.07
C LEU A 159 3.64 -14.94 7.60
N ARG A 160 2.87 -13.85 7.45
CA ARG A 160 1.51 -13.73 7.98
C ARG A 160 0.59 -13.18 6.90
N VAL A 161 -0.34 -14.02 6.45
CA VAL A 161 -1.39 -13.59 5.53
C VAL A 161 -2.74 -13.80 6.21
N ARG A 162 -3.57 -12.77 6.23
CA ARG A 162 -4.99 -12.85 6.62
C ARG A 162 -5.86 -12.39 5.48
N ILE A 163 -6.86 -13.18 5.13
CA ILE A 163 -7.85 -12.86 4.11
C ILE A 163 -9.25 -13.16 4.68
N ASP A 164 -10.05 -12.12 4.94
CA ASP A 164 -11.40 -12.24 5.50
C ASP A 164 -12.49 -11.78 4.54
N THR A 165 -13.66 -12.43 4.62
CA THR A 165 -14.89 -12.08 3.92
C THR A 165 -16.00 -11.92 4.95
N ASP A 166 -16.02 -10.79 5.67
CA ASP A 166 -16.98 -10.32 6.70
C ASP A 166 -17.35 -11.23 7.89
N TYR A 167 -17.10 -12.55 7.83
CA TYR A 167 -17.48 -13.52 8.87
C TYR A 167 -16.62 -14.79 8.88
N ASN A 168 -15.51 -14.87 8.14
CA ASN A 168 -14.71 -16.10 8.03
C ASN A 168 -13.28 -15.79 7.57
N TYR A 169 -12.33 -15.76 8.51
CA TYR A 169 -10.92 -15.47 8.25
C TYR A 169 -10.20 -16.70 7.69
N ILE A 170 -9.39 -16.49 6.67
CA ILE A 170 -8.37 -17.44 6.21
C ILE A 170 -7.01 -16.88 6.64
N ASN A 171 -6.33 -17.56 7.56
CA ASN A 171 -4.93 -17.32 7.87
C ASN A 171 -4.07 -18.26 7.02
N ILE A 172 -3.08 -17.74 6.31
CA ILE A 172 -2.05 -18.54 5.65
C ILE A 172 -0.74 -18.20 6.37
N THR A 173 -0.15 -19.17 7.06
CA THR A 173 1.13 -19.01 7.76
C THR A 173 2.10 -20.07 7.29
N GLY A 174 3.15 -19.68 6.55
CA GLY A 174 4.37 -20.46 6.24
C GLY A 174 4.24 -21.78 5.49
N SER A 175 3.05 -22.39 5.45
CA SER A 175 2.69 -23.66 4.78
C SER A 175 1.26 -24.12 5.17
N SER A 176 0.62 -23.53 6.17
CA SER A 176 -0.70 -23.94 6.67
C SER A 176 -1.79 -22.93 6.35
N LEU A 177 -2.94 -23.42 5.88
CA LEU A 177 -4.19 -22.69 5.69
C LEU A 177 -5.09 -22.93 6.91
N PHE A 178 -5.30 -21.93 7.76
CA PHE A 178 -6.27 -22.00 8.83
C PHE A 178 -7.51 -21.19 8.44
N ILE A 179 -8.68 -21.82 8.37
CA ILE A 179 -9.95 -21.10 8.26
C ILE A 179 -10.52 -20.97 9.68
N MET A 180 -10.40 -19.78 10.28
CA MET A 180 -11.03 -19.50 11.57
C MET A 180 -12.51 -19.20 11.31
N GLY A 181 -13.35 -20.24 11.43
CA GLY A 181 -14.80 -20.16 11.19
C GLY A 181 -15.48 -21.50 10.90
N LYS A 182 -14.71 -22.50 10.43
CA LYS A 182 -14.97 -23.95 10.50
C LYS A 182 -13.63 -24.65 10.35
N GLU A 183 -13.31 -25.59 11.23
CA GLU A 183 -12.13 -26.44 11.14
C GLU A 183 -11.94 -26.95 9.71
N CYS A 184 -10.84 -26.56 9.06
CA CYS A 184 -10.32 -27.30 7.92
C CYS A 184 -9.17 -28.14 8.44
N TYR A 185 -9.51 -29.29 9.03
CA TYR A 185 -8.58 -30.42 9.07
C TYR A 185 -8.58 -31.04 7.67
N GLY A 186 -7.38 -31.27 7.15
CA GLY A 186 -7.18 -31.99 5.91
C GLY A 186 -7.39 -33.48 6.13
N GLU A 187 -8.29 -34.05 5.34
CA GLU A 187 -8.10 -35.28 4.56
C GLU A 187 -8.76 -35.06 3.18
#